data_AF-A0A101IM79-F1
#
_entry.id   AF-A0A101IM79-F1
#
_cell.length_a   1.000
_cell.length_b   1.000
_cell.length_c   1.000
_cell.angle_alpha   90.00
_cell.angle_beta   90.00
_cell.angle_gamma   90.00
#
_symmetry.space_group_name_H-M   'P 1'
#
loop_
_entity.id
_entity.type
_entity.pdbx_description
1 polymer ?
#
loop_
_entity_poly.entity_id
_entity_poly.type
_entity_poly.pdbx_seq_one_letter_code
_entity_poly.pdbx_strand_id
1 'polypeptide(L)'
;MTVDKKEKFESFGFHLQEIGSSFKEIYKDIMVDGVKYSLECMMIADGKESIVITRVGDERLAVVVKLPVVSALQKGVLEHLA
;
A
#
# COMPACT_ATOMS: atom_id res chain seq x y z
N MET A 1 5.59 -11.65 0.00
CA MET A 1 5.08 -10.33 -0.43
C MET A 1 3.62 -10.14 -0.07
N THR A 2 3.31 -9.02 0.59
CA THR A 2 1.94 -8.67 0.99
C THR A 2 1.41 -7.54 0.09
N VAL A 3 0.19 -7.71 -0.43
CA VAL A 3 -0.45 -6.83 -1.43
C VAL A 3 -1.87 -6.43 -1.05
N ASP A 4 -2.35 -5.33 -1.60
CA ASP A 4 -3.69 -4.80 -1.33
C ASP A 4 -4.82 -5.64 -1.93
N LYS A 5 -4.62 -6.17 -3.14
CA LYS A 5 -5.56 -7.03 -3.84
C LYS A 5 -4.79 -8.08 -4.62
N LYS A 6 -4.94 -9.36 -4.28
CA LYS A 6 -4.21 -10.45 -4.95
C LYS A 6 -4.51 -10.51 -6.45
N GLU A 7 -5.77 -10.28 -6.82
CA GLU A 7 -6.27 -10.30 -8.21
C GLU A 7 -5.42 -9.46 -9.18
N LYS A 8 -4.89 -8.31 -8.71
CA LYS A 8 -4.04 -7.41 -9.51
C LYS A 8 -2.68 -8.03 -9.88
N PHE A 9 -2.24 -9.03 -9.11
CA PHE A 9 -0.88 -9.57 -9.13
C PHE A 9 -0.81 -11.08 -9.36
N GLU A 10 -1.95 -11.77 -9.48
CA GLU A 10 -2.02 -13.23 -9.67
C GLU A 10 -1.27 -13.71 -10.92
N SER A 11 -1.25 -12.91 -11.99
CA SER A 11 -0.56 -13.25 -13.24
C SER A 11 0.96 -13.25 -13.14
N PHE A 12 1.53 -12.73 -12.05
CA PHE A 12 2.97 -12.59 -11.89
C PHE A 12 3.64 -13.78 -11.18
N GLY A 13 2.88 -14.77 -10.71
CA GLY A 13 3.41 -16.02 -10.15
C GLY A 13 4.14 -15.87 -8.81
N PHE A 14 3.91 -14.77 -8.09
CA PHE A 14 4.51 -14.55 -6.77
C PHE A 14 3.73 -15.26 -5.65
N HIS A 15 4.42 -15.57 -4.55
CA HIS A 15 3.75 -15.94 -3.30
C HIS A 15 3.16 -14.68 -2.64
N LEU A 16 1.84 -14.50 -2.81
CA LEU A 16 1.11 -13.32 -2.37
C LEU A 16 0.30 -13.58 -1.08
N GLN A 17 0.38 -12.66 -0.14
CA GLN A 17 -0.56 -12.51 0.97
C GLN A 17 -1.40 -11.24 0.77
N GLU A 18 -2.69 -11.29 1.04
CA GLU A 18 -3.57 -10.12 0.90
C GLU A 18 -3.64 -9.38 2.23
N ILE A 19 -3.62 -8.06 2.19
CA ILE A 19 -3.91 -7.23 3.35
C ILE A 19 -5.37 -7.43 3.74
N GLY A 20 -5.62 -7.68 5.04
CA GLY A 20 -6.97 -7.91 5.56
C GLY A 20 -7.92 -6.73 5.29
N SER A 21 -9.21 -7.01 5.19
CA SER A 21 -10.26 -6.03 4.87
C SER A 21 -10.34 -4.85 5.86
N SER A 22 -9.80 -5.02 7.08
CA SER A 22 -9.62 -3.98 8.10
C SER A 22 -8.82 -2.78 7.59
N PHE A 23 -7.98 -2.97 6.57
CA PHE A 23 -7.12 -1.94 6.01
C PHE A 23 -7.76 -1.15 4.86
N LYS A 24 -9.04 -1.37 4.54
CA LYS A 24 -9.71 -0.64 3.45
C LYS A 24 -9.73 0.88 3.64
N GLU A 25 -9.66 1.35 4.87
CA GLU A 25 -9.69 2.78 5.19
C GLU A 25 -8.48 3.55 4.66
N ILE A 26 -7.30 2.91 4.53
CA ILE A 26 -6.12 3.59 3.99
C ILE A 26 -6.24 3.87 2.47
N TYR A 27 -7.18 3.20 1.81
CA TYR A 27 -7.49 3.38 0.38
C TYR A 27 -8.64 4.37 0.16
N LYS A 28 -9.23 4.93 1.23
CA LYS A 28 -10.19 6.02 1.08
C LYS A 28 -9.47 7.26 0.57
N ASP A 29 -10.09 7.90 -0.40
CA ASP A 29 -9.61 9.19 -0.89
C ASP A 29 -9.66 10.23 0.23
N ILE A 30 -8.61 11.03 0.33
CA ILE A 30 -8.49 12.11 1.31
C ILE A 30 -8.39 13.42 0.56
N MET A 31 -9.13 14.43 1.02
CA MET A 31 -9.03 15.80 0.50
C MET A 31 -8.16 16.61 1.47
N VAL A 32 -7.06 17.17 0.96
CA VAL A 32 -6.19 18.08 1.73
C VAL A 32 -5.98 19.33 0.87
N ASP A 33 -6.35 20.50 1.39
CA ASP A 33 -6.24 21.80 0.70
C ASP A 33 -6.84 21.81 -0.73
N GLY A 34 -7.95 21.10 -0.91
CA GLY A 34 -8.64 20.99 -2.21
C GLY A 34 -7.99 20.00 -3.19
N VAL A 35 -6.85 19.41 -2.83
CA VAL A 35 -6.18 18.37 -3.61
C VAL A 35 -6.65 16.99 -3.15
N LYS A 36 -6.99 16.14 -4.12
CA LYS A 36 -7.41 14.76 -3.87
C LYS A 36 -6.19 13.85 -3.79
N TYR A 37 -6.09 13.09 -2.71
CA TYR A 37 -5.06 12.07 -2.49
C TYR A 37 -5.73 10.69 -2.50
N SER A 38 -5.26 9.81 -3.38
CA SER A 38 -5.79 8.46 -3.53
C SER A 38 -4.67 7.43 -3.50
N LEU A 39 -4.76 6.48 -2.58
CA LEU A 39 -3.85 5.34 -2.54
C LEU A 39 -4.36 4.26 -3.50
N GLU A 40 -3.64 3.96 -4.58
CA GLU A 40 -4.08 3.01 -5.61
C GLU A 40 -3.54 1.59 -5.38
N CYS A 41 -2.34 1.48 -4.82
CA CYS A 41 -1.69 0.21 -4.56
C CYS A 41 -0.62 0.33 -3.47
N MET A 42 -0.50 -0.71 -2.66
CA MET A 42 0.61 -0.89 -1.73
C MET A 42 1.19 -2.29 -1.89
N MET A 43 2.51 -2.34 -2.07
CA MET A 43 3.29 -3.56 -2.12
C MET A 43 4.33 -3.50 -0.99
N ILE A 44 4.27 -4.47 -0.08
CA ILE A 44 5.24 -4.62 1.00
C ILE A 44 6.14 -5.80 0.64
N ALA A 45 7.39 -5.49 0.26
CA ALA A 45 8.39 -6.51 0.00
C ALA A 45 9.11 -6.91 1.29
N ASP A 46 9.54 -8.16 1.35
CA ASP A 46 9.94 -8.88 2.56
C ASP A 46 11.33 -8.43 3.08
N GLY A 47 11.87 -7.30 2.61
CA GLY A 47 13.32 -7.03 2.62
C GLY A 47 13.81 -5.58 2.70
N LYS A 48 13.05 -4.65 3.32
CA LYS A 48 13.42 -3.23 3.64
C LYS A 48 12.84 -2.13 2.74
N GLU A 49 12.11 -2.49 1.70
CA GLU A 49 11.50 -1.53 0.77
C GLU A 49 10.02 -1.88 0.53
N SER A 50 9.19 -0.85 0.46
CA SER A 50 7.80 -0.95 0.03
C SER A 50 7.58 -0.01 -1.15
N ILE A 51 6.68 -0.38 -2.04
CA ILE A 51 6.26 0.48 -3.15
C ILE A 51 4.81 0.87 -2.90
N VAL A 52 4.55 2.16 -3.02
CA VAL A 52 3.22 2.73 -2.92
C VAL A 52 2.92 3.46 -4.23
N ILE A 53 1.80 3.13 -4.86
CA ILE A 53 1.28 3.89 -5.99
C ILE A 53 0.17 4.79 -5.45
N THR A 54 0.34 6.09 -5.62
CA THR A 54 -0.60 7.11 -5.17
C THR A 54 -0.93 8.05 -6.32
N ARG A 55 -2.09 8.69 -6.22
CA ARG A 55 -2.49 9.80 -7.07
C ARG A 55 -2.65 11.05 -6.23
N VAL A 56 -2.06 12.14 -6.68
CA VAL A 56 -2.16 13.47 -6.06
C VAL A 56 -2.69 14.42 -7.12
N GLY A 57 -3.97 14.81 -6.98
CA GLY A 57 -4.69 15.50 -8.06
C GLY A 57 -4.75 14.63 -9.32
N ASP A 58 -4.18 15.14 -10.42
CA ASP A 58 -4.11 14.44 -11.70
C ASP A 58 -2.78 13.70 -11.92
N GLU A 59 -1.83 13.81 -10.99
CA GLU A 59 -0.52 13.18 -11.10
C GLU A 59 -0.50 11.80 -10.44
N ARG A 60 0.08 10.82 -11.14
CA ARG A 60 0.27 9.46 -10.65
C ARG A 60 1.72 9.26 -10.27
N LEU A 61 1.97 8.89 -9.02
CA LEU A 61 3.31 8.77 -8.44
C LEU A 61 3.55 7.35 -7.92
N ALA A 62 4.73 6.81 -8.24
CA ALA A 62 5.26 5.61 -7.61
C ALA A 62 6.29 6.03 -6.55
N VAL A 63 5.96 5.80 -5.28
CA VAL A 63 6.80 6.15 -4.13
C VAL A 63 7.46 4.90 -3.60
N VAL A 64 8.80 4.90 -3.58
CA VAL A 64 9.58 3.87 -2.90
C VAL A 64 9.78 4.31 -1.45
N VAL A 65 9.14 3.59 -0.54
CA VAL A 65 9.26 3.81 0.90
C VAL A 65 10.38 2.91 1.41
N LYS A 66 11.39 3.50 2.04
CA LYS A 66 12.51 2.77 2.67
C LYS A 66 12.40 2.82 4.18
N LEU A 67 13.16 1.99 4.88
CA LEU A 67 13.27 2.03 6.34
C LEU A 67 13.67 3.44 6.83
N PRO A 68 13.11 3.91 7.97
CA PRO A 68 12.29 3.20 8.95
C PRO A 68 10.77 3.23 8.69
N VAL A 69 10.31 3.94 7.67
CA VAL A 69 8.87 4.15 7.39
C VAL A 69 8.17 2.84 7.03
N VAL A 70 8.86 1.93 6.35
CA VAL A 70 8.38 0.57 6.05
C VAL A 70 8.00 -0.19 7.33
N SER A 71 8.81 -0.10 8.39
CA SER A 71 8.53 -0.79 9.66
C SER A 71 7.30 -0.24 10.37
N ALA A 72 7.04 1.07 10.27
CA ALA A 72 5.84 1.67 10.85
C ALA A 72 4.57 1.23 10.09
N LEU A 73 4.62 1.23 8.76
CA LEU A 73 3.52 0.73 7.92
C LEU A 73 3.29 -0.77 8.13
N GLN A 74 4.36 -1.56 8.16
CA GLN A 74 4.29 -3.00 8.46
C GLN A 74 3.72 -3.27 9.84
N LYS A 75 4.13 -2.51 10.86
CA LYS A 75 3.59 -2.63 12.22
C LYS A 75 2.08 -2.34 12.22
N GLY A 76 1.65 -1.23 11.62
CA GLY A 76 0.23 -0.92 11.50
C GLY A 76 -0.57 -2.01 10.77
N VAL A 77 -0.05 -2.52 9.64
CA VAL A 77 -0.68 -3.61 8.87
C VAL A 77 -0.73 -4.92 9.65
N LEU A 78 0.39 -5.33 10.25
CA LEU A 78 0.51 -6.59 10.97
C LEU A 78 -0.27 -6.60 12.29
N GLU A 79 -0.32 -5.47 13.01
CA GLU A 79 -1.13 -5.32 14.23
C GLU A 79 -2.64 -5.43 13.95
N HIS A 80 -3.09 -5.12 12.73
CA HIS A 80 -4.48 -5.28 12.30
C HIS A 80 -4.76 -6.64 11.62
N LEU A 81 -3.76 -7.50 11.48
CA LEU A 81 -3.86 -8.86 10.95
C LEU A 81 -3.83 -9.96 12.04
N ALA A 82 -3.44 -9.61 13.27
CA ALA A 82 -3.43 -10.50 14.45
C ALA A 82 -4.74 -10.40 15.25
#